data_AF-A0A2K9NKI4-F1
#
_entry.id   AF-A0A2K9NKI4-F1
#
_cell.length_a   1.000
_cell.length_b   1.000
_cell.length_c   1.000
_cell.angle_alpha   90.00
_cell.angle_beta   90.00
_cell.angle_gamma   90.00
#
_symmetry.space_group_name_H-M   'P 1'
#
loop_
_entity.id
_entity.type
_entity.pdbx_description
1 polymer ?
#
loop_
_entity_poly.entity_id
_entity_poly.type
_entity_poly.pdbx_seq_one_letter_code
_entity_poly.pdbx_strand_id
1 'polypeptide(L)'
;MVRVIQGYFAEGRPPQPEHLLRSGALSPMHGRAAGHPPAIQPRLAATDSAAAQGFEIDPIRLGLVRVGGQPLPQTVLAKMEAAFGADFSAVRVHQGPQAARIGALAFTTGNDIYFAPGRYQPDTMQGQQLLGHELAHVVQQRQGRVRAGGAGVSVVHDRMLEAEADRLGMRAAAFQVGPAGARPAAVGPLPRPGWQPEEASTAQLKKHWTAAQHEQSRKFWEKKHARMARQQDAARARHEREVAEILSRQRIHLTDLIPEDEEYFQAYLRSRPTTPINVYRGDGRGITAESLNNLVGVTGITPVGALDLTFKGIAEHTHSNTMPGGVISTAGNKDCAIHFAVDKHKYGLVYTMQVTNYIDVNTVLRARNFKIRFEAQQEYIIPCQITAANIVRVELYEKDPSRSTDLWTGGRRLASRSVTGGVLQPVVPG
;
A
#
# COMPACT_ATOMS: atom_id res chain seq x y z
N MET A 1 12.49 -11.53 3.53
CA MET A 1 11.74 -12.09 2.38
C MET A 1 10.97 -10.94 1.77
N VAL A 2 11.28 -10.56 0.53
CA VAL A 2 10.60 -9.46 -0.17
C VAL A 2 9.15 -9.88 -0.46
N ARG A 3 8.18 -8.97 -0.32
CA ARG A 3 6.80 -9.24 -0.76
C ARG A 3 6.62 -8.72 -2.17
N VAL A 4 5.93 -9.47 -3.01
CA VAL A 4 5.47 -9.01 -4.32
C VAL A 4 3.98 -8.72 -4.24
N ILE A 5 3.56 -7.61 -4.85
CA ILE A 5 2.18 -7.32 -5.19
C ILE A 5 2.07 -7.33 -6.72
N GLN A 6 1.11 -8.08 -7.24
CA GLN A 6 0.49 -7.82 -8.54
C GLN A 6 -0.98 -7.51 -8.28
N GLY A 7 -1.67 -6.79 -9.16
CA GLY A 7 -3.09 -6.52 -8.92
C GLY A 7 -3.77 -5.68 -9.99
N TYR A 8 -5.08 -5.87 -10.10
CA TYR A 8 -5.88 -5.25 -11.14
C TYR A 8 -6.20 -3.77 -10.85
N PHE A 9 -5.45 -2.86 -11.45
CA PHE A 9 -5.64 -1.41 -11.31
C PHE A 9 -6.81 -0.86 -12.14
N ALA A 10 -7.52 0.12 -11.60
CA ALA A 10 -8.73 0.69 -12.23
C ALA A 10 -8.48 1.30 -13.64
N GLU A 11 -7.25 1.74 -13.89
CA GLU A 11 -6.78 2.38 -15.12
C GLU A 11 -5.83 1.47 -15.94
N GLY A 12 -5.69 0.19 -15.56
CA GLY A 12 -4.78 -0.77 -16.23
C GLY A 12 -3.29 -0.50 -16.02
N ARG A 13 -2.95 0.38 -15.08
CA ARG A 13 -1.60 0.70 -14.61
C ARG A 13 -1.70 1.21 -13.16
N PRO A 14 -0.70 1.00 -12.29
CA PRO A 14 -0.64 1.70 -11.01
C PRO A 14 -0.69 3.23 -11.20
N PRO A 15 -1.35 3.97 -10.30
CA PRO A 15 -1.44 5.42 -10.38
C PRO A 15 -0.05 6.05 -10.43
N GLN A 16 0.17 6.96 -11.37
CA GLN A 16 1.42 7.70 -11.44
C GLN A 16 1.50 8.73 -10.29
N PRO A 17 2.71 9.10 -9.83
CA PRO A 17 2.89 10.02 -8.70
C PRO A 17 2.67 11.49 -9.11
N GLU A 18 1.48 11.83 -9.61
CA GLU A 18 1.17 13.13 -10.24
C GLU A 18 0.09 13.94 -9.49
N HIS A 19 0.32 14.15 -8.20
CA HIS A 19 -0.32 15.23 -7.43
C HIS A 19 0.66 16.05 -6.55
N LEU A 20 1.96 15.99 -6.87
CA LEU A 20 3.03 16.79 -6.28
C LEU A 20 3.72 17.60 -7.41
N LEU A 21 4.04 18.88 -7.13
CA LEU A 21 4.75 19.87 -7.99
C LEU A 21 3.92 20.76 -8.96
N ARG A 22 3.29 21.80 -8.40
CA ARG A 22 3.50 23.23 -8.77
C ARG A 22 3.40 24.06 -7.47
N SER A 23 4.02 25.22 -7.30
CA SER A 23 4.70 26.13 -8.24
C SER A 23 6.02 26.68 -7.68
N GLY A 24 6.83 27.35 -8.51
CA GLY A 24 8.07 28.01 -8.10
C GLY A 24 9.03 28.20 -9.28
N ALA A 25 8.87 29.29 -10.04
CA ALA A 25 9.65 29.54 -11.26
C ALA A 25 10.61 30.72 -11.09
N LEU A 26 11.90 30.49 -11.30
CA LEU A 26 12.90 31.49 -11.69
C LEU A 26 13.94 30.87 -12.64
N SER A 27 14.43 31.69 -13.57
CA SER A 27 15.39 31.38 -14.64
C SER A 27 16.29 32.61 -14.85
N PRO A 28 17.38 32.54 -15.63
CA PRO A 28 18.34 31.45 -15.85
C PRO A 28 19.80 31.94 -15.64
N MET A 29 20.80 31.05 -15.78
CA MET A 29 22.21 31.43 -16.02
C MET A 29 22.85 30.50 -17.07
N HIS A 30 23.96 30.95 -17.67
CA HIS A 30 24.43 30.49 -19.00
C HIS A 30 25.50 29.37 -18.99
N GLY A 31 25.57 28.57 -20.07
CA GLY A 31 26.67 27.64 -20.32
C GLY A 31 26.54 26.79 -21.60
N ARG A 32 27.12 27.24 -22.72
CA ARG A 32 27.50 26.41 -23.91
C ARG A 32 29.04 26.23 -23.84
N ALA A 33 29.74 25.31 -24.53
CA ALA A 33 29.44 24.42 -25.66
C ALA A 33 30.30 23.13 -25.53
N ALA A 34 29.84 21.93 -25.94
CA ALA A 34 29.97 21.29 -27.26
C ALA A 34 31.36 20.68 -27.63
N GLY A 35 31.32 19.42 -28.11
CA GLY A 35 32.43 18.62 -28.66
C GLY A 35 31.89 17.26 -29.15
N HIS A 36 32.42 16.68 -30.23
CA HIS A 36 31.81 15.52 -30.92
C HIS A 36 32.84 14.50 -31.50
N PRO A 37 32.40 13.26 -31.85
CA PRO A 37 33.25 12.09 -32.06
C PRO A 37 33.63 11.82 -33.54
N PRO A 38 34.37 10.73 -33.85
CA PRO A 38 33.72 9.47 -34.27
C PRO A 38 34.40 8.18 -33.69
N ALA A 39 33.64 7.13 -33.32
CA ALA A 39 33.39 5.86 -34.07
C ALA A 39 34.60 4.87 -34.12
N ILE A 40 34.46 3.54 -34.26
CA ILE A 40 33.37 2.68 -34.80
C ILE A 40 33.09 1.49 -33.84
N GLN A 41 31.87 0.93 -33.90
CA GLN A 41 31.38 -0.22 -33.09
C GLN A 41 31.52 -1.56 -33.85
N PRO A 42 31.16 -2.70 -33.23
CA PRO A 42 30.18 -3.58 -33.86
C PRO A 42 28.81 -3.45 -33.18
N ARG A 43 27.77 -3.21 -33.98
CA ARG A 43 26.41 -2.91 -33.51
C ARG A 43 25.47 -4.08 -33.74
N LEU A 44 24.89 -4.63 -32.68
CA LEU A 44 23.58 -5.29 -32.75
C LEU A 44 22.72 -4.91 -31.53
N ALA A 45 21.75 -4.03 -31.79
CA ALA A 45 20.66 -3.62 -30.89
C ALA A 45 19.49 -3.13 -31.78
N ALA A 46 18.22 -3.25 -31.41
CA ALA A 46 17.59 -4.07 -30.36
C ALA A 46 16.61 -5.07 -31.06
N THR A 47 15.39 -5.43 -30.65
CA THR A 47 14.40 -5.00 -29.63
C THR A 47 13.71 -6.26 -29.08
N ASP A 48 13.17 -6.33 -27.85
CA ASP A 48 13.27 -5.43 -26.68
C ASP A 48 13.03 -6.24 -25.40
N SER A 49 13.37 -5.67 -24.23
CA SER A 49 12.99 -6.21 -22.91
C SER A 49 12.27 -5.13 -22.11
N ALA A 50 10.95 -5.26 -21.99
CA ALA A 50 10.13 -4.36 -21.18
C ALA A 50 10.34 -4.67 -19.69
N ALA A 51 11.42 -4.14 -19.11
CA ALA A 51 11.74 -4.30 -17.70
C ALA A 51 10.52 -3.93 -16.83
N ALA A 52 10.08 -4.86 -15.98
CA ALA A 52 8.87 -4.70 -15.18
C ALA A 52 8.96 -3.43 -14.31
N GLN A 53 8.05 -2.48 -14.53
CA GLN A 53 8.06 -1.18 -13.88
C GLN A 53 7.50 -1.31 -12.46
N GLY A 54 8.35 -1.77 -11.55
CA GLY A 54 8.02 -1.92 -10.15
C GLY A 54 8.45 -0.73 -9.29
N PHE A 55 7.65 -0.45 -8.26
CA PHE A 55 7.94 0.53 -7.22
C PHE A 55 7.70 -0.10 -5.85
N GLU A 56 8.46 0.32 -4.85
CA GLU A 56 8.30 -0.18 -3.48
C GLU A 56 7.22 0.60 -2.73
N ILE A 57 6.39 -0.13 -1.97
CA ILE A 57 5.38 0.42 -1.07
C ILE A 57 5.67 -0.06 0.35
N ASP A 58 5.49 0.82 1.32
CA ASP A 58 5.56 0.49 2.74
C ASP A 58 4.43 -0.50 3.15
N PRO A 59 4.75 -1.68 3.70
CA PRO A 59 3.76 -2.65 4.18
C PRO A 59 2.89 -2.14 5.34
N ILE A 60 3.35 -1.13 6.09
CA ILE A 60 2.62 -0.54 7.24
C ILE A 60 1.51 0.39 6.73
N ARG A 61 1.81 1.35 5.84
CA ARG A 61 0.81 2.16 5.10
C ARG A 61 -0.24 1.28 4.40
N LEU A 62 0.18 0.17 3.81
CA LEU A 62 -0.72 -0.80 3.19
C LEU A 62 -1.61 -1.58 4.18
N GLY A 63 -1.23 -1.68 5.46
CA GLY A 63 -2.02 -2.42 6.45
C GLY A 63 -2.11 -3.93 6.17
N LEU A 64 -1.02 -4.55 5.73
CA LEU A 64 -0.95 -5.98 5.36
C LEU A 64 -0.88 -6.90 6.60
N VAL A 65 -1.95 -6.90 7.40
CA VAL A 65 -2.10 -7.74 8.60
C VAL A 65 -2.19 -9.22 8.19
N ARG A 66 -1.24 -10.04 8.65
CA ARG A 66 -1.15 -11.48 8.33
C ARG A 66 -2.14 -12.38 9.08
N VAL A 67 -3.14 -11.80 9.73
CA VAL A 67 -4.13 -12.49 10.57
C VAL A 67 -5.48 -11.82 10.34
N GLY A 68 -6.48 -12.58 9.88
CA GLY A 68 -7.83 -12.07 9.62
C GLY A 68 -8.16 -11.85 8.13
N GLY A 69 -8.18 -12.94 7.35
CA GLY A 69 -8.76 -12.99 6.00
C GLY A 69 -9.63 -14.24 5.85
N GLN A 70 -10.69 -14.17 5.04
CA GLN A 70 -11.66 -15.26 4.88
C GLN A 70 -11.21 -16.29 3.83
N PRO A 71 -11.52 -17.59 4.00
CA PRO A 71 -11.36 -18.55 2.90
C PRO A 71 -12.37 -18.25 1.78
N LEU A 72 -12.11 -18.74 0.57
CA LEU A 72 -13.09 -18.69 -0.52
C LEU A 72 -14.32 -19.58 -0.19
N PRO A 73 -15.56 -19.14 -0.49
CA PRO A 73 -16.74 -19.98 -0.38
C PRO A 73 -16.58 -21.25 -1.20
N GLN A 74 -16.99 -22.41 -0.66
CA GLN A 74 -16.66 -23.72 -1.23
C GLN A 74 -17.06 -23.91 -2.71
N THR A 75 -18.19 -23.33 -3.12
CA THR A 75 -18.67 -23.34 -4.52
C THR A 75 -17.79 -22.51 -5.45
N VAL A 76 -17.32 -21.35 -4.98
CA VAL A 76 -16.41 -20.44 -5.69
C VAL A 76 -15.02 -21.06 -5.77
N LEU A 77 -14.56 -21.65 -4.66
CA LEU A 77 -13.29 -22.37 -4.56
C LEU A 77 -13.23 -23.50 -5.59
N ALA A 78 -14.15 -24.47 -5.53
CA ALA A 78 -14.17 -25.61 -6.44
C ALA A 78 -14.29 -25.19 -7.92
N LYS A 79 -15.04 -24.11 -8.22
CA LYS A 79 -15.09 -23.53 -9.58
C LYS A 79 -13.73 -23.00 -10.04
N MET A 80 -13.05 -22.23 -9.21
CA MET A 80 -11.75 -21.64 -9.55
C MET A 80 -10.67 -22.72 -9.64
N GLU A 81 -10.61 -23.66 -8.70
CA GLU A 81 -9.65 -24.76 -8.71
C GLU A 81 -9.80 -25.61 -9.99
N ALA A 82 -11.03 -25.93 -10.40
CA ALA A 82 -11.31 -26.64 -11.66
C ALA A 82 -10.97 -25.81 -12.92
N ALA A 83 -11.15 -24.48 -12.88
CA ALA A 83 -10.83 -23.59 -14.00
C ALA A 83 -9.32 -23.33 -14.18
N PHE A 84 -8.52 -23.50 -13.13
CA PHE A 84 -7.07 -23.29 -13.13
C PHE A 84 -6.25 -24.57 -13.13
N GLY A 85 -6.76 -25.67 -12.58
CA GLY A 85 -5.99 -26.88 -12.30
C GLY A 85 -5.02 -26.72 -11.13
N ALA A 86 -5.39 -25.94 -10.11
CA ALA A 86 -4.54 -25.57 -8.99
C ALA A 86 -5.33 -25.49 -7.67
N ASP A 87 -4.68 -25.83 -6.54
CA ASP A 87 -5.22 -25.74 -5.18
C ASP A 87 -5.23 -24.29 -4.68
N PHE A 88 -6.39 -23.82 -4.22
CA PHE A 88 -6.59 -22.49 -3.65
C PHE A 88 -7.12 -22.53 -2.20
N SER A 89 -7.15 -23.70 -1.55
CA SER A 89 -7.58 -23.87 -0.15
C SER A 89 -6.80 -22.99 0.85
N ALA A 90 -5.54 -22.68 0.55
CA ALA A 90 -4.68 -21.79 1.32
C ALA A 90 -4.91 -20.29 1.07
N VAL A 91 -5.73 -19.90 0.08
CA VAL A 91 -5.99 -18.49 -0.28
C VAL A 91 -6.85 -17.80 0.77
N ARG A 92 -6.53 -16.55 1.10
CA ARG A 92 -7.29 -15.72 2.05
C ARG A 92 -7.70 -14.41 1.40
N VAL A 93 -8.99 -14.13 1.45
CA VAL A 93 -9.62 -12.92 0.92
C VAL A 93 -9.76 -11.88 2.02
N HIS A 94 -9.24 -10.70 1.76
CA HIS A 94 -9.34 -9.52 2.60
C HIS A 94 -10.21 -8.48 1.88
N GLN A 95 -11.10 -7.80 2.60
CA GLN A 95 -11.89 -6.70 2.07
C GLN A 95 -11.64 -5.46 2.91
N GLY A 96 -11.22 -4.35 2.29
CA GLY A 96 -10.89 -3.15 3.03
C GLY A 96 -10.15 -2.09 2.21
N PRO A 97 -9.65 -1.02 2.85
CA PRO A 97 -9.03 0.11 2.17
C PRO A 97 -7.67 -0.22 1.51
N GLN A 98 -7.08 -1.39 1.77
CA GLN A 98 -5.71 -1.73 1.35
C GLN A 98 -5.49 -1.58 -0.15
N ALA A 99 -6.37 -2.13 -0.99
CA ALA A 99 -6.25 -2.02 -2.44
C ALA A 99 -6.59 -0.61 -2.96
N ALA A 100 -7.61 0.02 -2.38
CA ALA A 100 -7.99 1.40 -2.72
C ALA A 100 -6.85 2.40 -2.46
N ARG A 101 -6.07 2.22 -1.38
CA ARG A 101 -4.88 3.04 -1.04
C ARG A 101 -3.79 3.03 -2.12
N ILE A 102 -3.80 2.06 -3.04
CA ILE A 102 -2.84 1.96 -4.15
C ILE A 102 -3.50 2.09 -5.53
N GLY A 103 -4.77 2.52 -5.60
CA GLY A 103 -5.53 2.63 -6.86
C GLY A 103 -5.96 1.30 -7.48
N ALA A 104 -5.83 0.20 -6.74
CA ALA A 104 -6.17 -1.15 -7.20
C ALA A 104 -7.62 -1.52 -6.88
N LEU A 105 -8.27 -2.26 -7.79
CA LEU A 105 -9.59 -2.86 -7.52
C LEU A 105 -9.46 -4.11 -6.64
N ALA A 106 -8.40 -4.89 -6.90
CA ALA A 106 -7.87 -5.91 -6.01
C ALA A 106 -6.35 -6.03 -6.20
N PHE A 107 -5.67 -6.73 -5.28
CA PHE A 107 -4.28 -7.14 -5.48
C PHE A 107 -3.94 -8.43 -4.70
N THR A 108 -2.89 -9.12 -5.14
CA THR A 108 -2.44 -10.42 -4.63
C THR A 108 -1.00 -10.37 -4.12
N THR A 109 -0.78 -10.88 -2.90
CA THR A 109 0.56 -11.10 -2.33
C THR A 109 0.66 -12.47 -1.65
N GLY A 110 1.43 -13.38 -2.24
CA GLY A 110 1.53 -14.77 -1.79
C GLY A 110 0.22 -15.54 -1.97
N ASN A 111 -0.47 -15.80 -0.87
CA ASN A 111 -1.80 -16.42 -0.84
C ASN A 111 -2.90 -15.43 -0.40
N ASP A 112 -2.54 -14.18 -0.06
CA ASP A 112 -3.48 -13.17 0.42
C ASP A 112 -3.94 -12.28 -0.75
N ILE A 113 -5.26 -12.19 -0.96
CA ILE A 113 -5.89 -11.34 -1.98
C ILE A 113 -6.69 -10.24 -1.29
N TYR A 114 -6.38 -8.98 -1.58
CA TYR A 114 -7.02 -7.81 -0.98
C TYR A 114 -7.91 -7.12 -2.01
N PHE A 115 -9.21 -7.04 -1.74
CA PHE A 115 -10.18 -6.31 -2.56
C PHE A 115 -10.48 -4.94 -1.96
N ALA A 116 -10.61 -3.92 -2.82
CA ALA A 116 -11.15 -2.63 -2.42
C ALA A 116 -12.64 -2.77 -2.01
N PRO A 117 -13.20 -1.84 -1.21
CA PRO A 117 -14.57 -1.96 -0.73
C PRO A 117 -15.58 -2.14 -1.87
N GLY A 118 -16.48 -3.12 -1.73
CA GLY A 118 -17.48 -3.46 -2.75
C GLY A 118 -16.94 -4.13 -4.02
N ARG A 119 -15.65 -4.47 -4.12
CA ARG A 119 -15.07 -5.15 -5.31
C ARG A 119 -15.07 -6.67 -5.22
N TYR A 120 -15.09 -7.25 -4.03
CA TYR A 120 -15.30 -8.68 -3.87
C TYR A 120 -16.77 -9.03 -4.08
N GLN A 121 -17.10 -9.50 -5.29
CA GLN A 121 -18.46 -9.88 -5.69
C GLN A 121 -18.45 -11.31 -6.29
N PRO A 122 -18.19 -12.35 -5.47
CA PRO A 122 -17.92 -13.70 -5.98
C PRO A 122 -19.09 -14.32 -6.75
N ASP A 123 -20.31 -13.79 -6.62
CA ASP A 123 -21.51 -14.27 -7.31
C ASP A 123 -21.79 -13.57 -8.65
N THR A 124 -21.06 -12.48 -8.98
CA THR A 124 -21.24 -11.76 -10.25
C THR A 124 -20.17 -12.17 -11.27
N MET A 125 -20.52 -12.15 -12.56
CA MET A 125 -19.58 -12.46 -13.65
C MET A 125 -18.33 -11.56 -13.60
N GLN A 126 -18.51 -10.27 -13.29
CA GLN A 126 -17.44 -9.29 -13.18
C GLN A 126 -16.56 -9.51 -11.95
N GLY A 127 -17.15 -9.86 -10.79
CA GLY A 127 -16.37 -10.18 -9.60
C GLY A 127 -15.64 -11.52 -9.70
N GLN A 128 -16.20 -12.50 -10.44
CA GLN A 128 -15.51 -13.74 -10.78
C GLN A 128 -14.36 -13.51 -11.79
N GLN A 129 -14.49 -12.55 -12.71
CA GLN A 129 -13.39 -12.15 -13.60
C GLN A 129 -12.23 -11.53 -12.80
N LEU A 130 -12.53 -10.61 -11.88
CA LEU A 130 -11.54 -9.99 -10.99
C LEU A 130 -10.88 -11.02 -10.06
N LEU A 131 -11.67 -11.85 -9.38
CA LEU A 131 -11.15 -12.91 -8.52
C LEU A 131 -10.30 -13.92 -9.30
N GLY A 132 -10.68 -14.29 -10.52
CA GLY A 132 -9.87 -15.15 -11.37
C GLY A 132 -8.57 -14.48 -11.83
N HIS A 133 -8.57 -13.18 -12.14
CA HIS A 133 -7.35 -12.42 -12.44
C HIS A 133 -6.37 -12.47 -11.25
N GLU A 134 -6.84 -12.19 -10.03
CA GLU A 134 -6.02 -12.26 -8.82
C GLU A 134 -5.51 -13.69 -8.51
N LEU A 135 -6.35 -14.71 -8.70
CA LEU A 135 -5.93 -16.11 -8.55
C LEU A 135 -4.88 -16.54 -9.59
N ALA A 136 -4.83 -15.89 -10.77
CA ALA A 136 -3.73 -16.09 -11.71
C ALA A 136 -2.41 -15.53 -11.17
N HIS A 137 -2.42 -14.40 -10.46
CA HIS A 137 -1.23 -13.88 -9.76
C HIS A 137 -0.76 -14.82 -8.65
N VAL A 138 -1.67 -15.48 -7.90
CA VAL A 138 -1.29 -16.53 -6.93
C VAL A 138 -0.50 -17.65 -7.62
N VAL A 139 -0.94 -18.10 -8.80
CA VAL A 139 -0.24 -19.12 -9.59
C VAL A 139 1.10 -18.59 -10.13
N GLN A 140 1.16 -17.37 -10.66
CA GLN A 140 2.39 -16.74 -11.18
C GLN A 140 3.46 -16.57 -10.09
N GLN A 141 3.07 -16.12 -8.89
CA GLN A 141 3.97 -15.95 -7.74
C GLN A 141 4.47 -17.31 -7.22
N ARG A 142 3.61 -18.33 -7.10
CA ARG A 142 4.01 -19.70 -6.74
C ARG A 142 4.97 -20.33 -7.76
N GLN A 143 4.83 -20.00 -9.04
CA GLN A 143 5.73 -20.44 -10.11
C GLN A 143 7.04 -19.63 -10.19
N GLY A 144 7.27 -18.66 -9.30
CA GLY A 144 8.48 -17.84 -9.28
C GLY A 144 8.66 -16.93 -10.51
N ARG A 145 7.59 -16.74 -11.31
CA ARG A 145 7.62 -15.95 -12.55
C ARG A 145 7.67 -14.44 -12.30
N VAL A 146 7.41 -14.02 -11.06
CA VAL A 146 7.36 -12.63 -10.62
C VAL A 146 8.58 -12.35 -9.74
N ARG A 147 9.42 -11.40 -10.15
CA ARG A 147 10.66 -11.05 -9.43
C ARG A 147 10.52 -9.70 -8.75
N ALA A 148 10.87 -9.65 -7.48
CA ALA A 148 10.99 -8.41 -6.72
C ALA A 148 12.35 -7.75 -6.96
N GLY A 149 12.36 -6.43 -7.00
CA GLY A 149 13.57 -5.63 -6.81
C GLY A 149 13.57 -5.04 -5.39
N GLY A 150 14.76 -4.95 -4.77
CA GLY A 150 14.90 -4.30 -3.46
C GLY A 150 14.48 -5.15 -2.26
N ALA A 151 14.00 -4.48 -1.21
CA ALA A 151 13.83 -5.03 0.12
C ALA A 151 12.55 -4.54 0.83
N GLY A 152 11.47 -4.28 0.08
CA GLY A 152 10.17 -3.86 0.61
C GLY A 152 8.99 -4.75 0.18
N VAL A 153 7.88 -4.09 -0.15
CA VAL A 153 6.79 -4.66 -0.94
C VAL A 153 6.88 -4.08 -2.34
N SER A 154 7.32 -4.85 -3.33
CA SER A 154 7.39 -4.39 -4.72
C SER A 154 6.02 -4.59 -5.37
N VAL A 155 5.38 -3.54 -5.87
CA VAL A 155 4.35 -3.70 -6.91
C VAL A 155 5.09 -4.08 -8.20
N VAL A 156 4.61 -5.11 -8.91
CA VAL A 156 5.20 -5.59 -10.16
C VAL A 156 4.09 -5.69 -11.22
N HIS A 157 4.19 -4.87 -12.25
CA HIS A 157 3.24 -4.85 -13.36
C HIS A 157 3.97 -5.28 -14.65
N ASP A 158 3.94 -6.58 -14.94
CA ASP A 158 4.49 -7.18 -16.16
C ASP A 158 3.36 -7.39 -17.17
N ARG A 159 3.42 -6.68 -18.30
CA ARG A 159 2.36 -6.65 -19.32
C ARG A 159 1.99 -8.03 -19.88
N MET A 160 2.90 -9.02 -19.85
CA MET A 160 2.61 -10.39 -20.30
C MET A 160 1.91 -11.21 -19.20
N LEU A 161 2.32 -11.05 -17.94
CA LEU A 161 1.66 -11.69 -16.80
C LEU A 161 0.25 -11.12 -16.57
N GLU A 162 0.06 -9.83 -16.77
CA GLU A 162 -1.23 -9.13 -16.64
C GLU A 162 -2.22 -9.57 -17.74
N ALA A 163 -1.76 -9.67 -18.99
CA ALA A 163 -2.58 -10.18 -20.10
C ALA A 163 -2.89 -11.69 -19.99
N GLU A 164 -2.01 -12.47 -19.34
CA GLU A 164 -2.29 -13.86 -18.96
C GLU A 164 -3.37 -13.91 -17.86
N ALA A 165 -3.25 -13.07 -16.82
CA ALA A 165 -4.19 -13.00 -15.71
C ALA A 165 -5.60 -12.59 -16.17
N ASP A 166 -5.74 -11.60 -17.05
CA ASP A 166 -7.00 -11.23 -17.70
C ASP A 166 -7.64 -12.40 -18.46
N ARG A 167 -6.83 -13.13 -19.23
CA ARG A 167 -7.31 -14.28 -20.01
C ARG A 167 -7.76 -15.43 -19.12
N LEU A 168 -7.05 -15.68 -18.02
CA LEU A 168 -7.39 -16.71 -17.04
C LEU A 168 -8.62 -16.31 -16.21
N GLY A 169 -8.74 -15.05 -15.79
CA GLY A 169 -9.93 -14.51 -15.12
C GLY A 169 -11.19 -14.59 -15.97
N MET A 170 -11.10 -14.20 -17.25
CA MET A 170 -12.19 -14.39 -18.21
C MET A 170 -12.56 -15.86 -18.40
N ARG A 171 -11.57 -16.77 -18.48
CA ARG A 171 -11.82 -18.22 -18.60
C ARG A 171 -12.50 -18.79 -17.35
N ALA A 172 -12.05 -18.39 -16.16
CA ALA A 172 -12.54 -18.91 -14.89
C ALA A 172 -13.95 -18.40 -14.56
N ALA A 173 -14.26 -17.13 -14.84
CA ALA A 173 -15.62 -16.62 -14.70
C ALA A 173 -16.61 -17.31 -15.66
N ALA A 174 -16.18 -17.58 -16.90
CA ALA A 174 -16.97 -18.34 -17.88
C ALA A 174 -17.06 -19.85 -17.58
N PHE A 175 -16.27 -20.39 -16.66
CA PHE A 175 -16.24 -21.82 -16.36
C PHE A 175 -17.56 -22.26 -15.70
N GLN A 176 -18.12 -23.38 -16.19
CA GLN A 176 -19.26 -24.04 -15.57
C GLN A 176 -18.78 -25.36 -14.96
N VAL A 177 -18.95 -25.50 -13.65
CA VAL A 177 -18.76 -26.78 -12.95
C VAL A 177 -19.96 -27.67 -13.31
N GLY A 178 -19.71 -28.84 -13.90
CA GLY A 178 -20.77 -29.82 -14.15
C GLY A 178 -21.40 -30.31 -12.84
N PRO A 179 -22.66 -30.78 -12.85
CA PRO A 179 -23.33 -31.23 -11.63
C PRO A 179 -22.56 -32.38 -10.97
N ALA A 180 -22.30 -32.23 -9.66
CA ALA A 180 -21.56 -33.21 -8.88
C ALA A 180 -22.36 -34.52 -8.76
N GLY A 181 -21.94 -35.55 -9.50
CA GLY A 181 -22.61 -36.86 -9.52
C GLY A 181 -22.27 -37.73 -10.73
N ALA A 182 -21.84 -37.13 -11.85
CA ALA A 182 -21.44 -37.88 -13.04
C ALA A 182 -20.05 -38.54 -12.86
N ARG A 183 -20.02 -39.81 -12.44
CA ARG A 183 -18.86 -40.67 -12.72
C ARG A 183 -18.66 -40.73 -14.25
N PRO A 184 -17.42 -40.67 -14.76
CA PRO A 184 -17.19 -41.05 -16.15
C PRO A 184 -17.62 -42.51 -16.31
N ALA A 185 -18.54 -42.78 -17.25
CA ALA A 185 -18.93 -44.14 -17.58
C ALA A 185 -17.68 -44.90 -18.05
N ALA A 186 -17.51 -46.14 -17.60
CA ALA A 186 -16.37 -46.96 -18.01
C ALA A 186 -16.50 -47.28 -19.50
N VAL A 187 -15.68 -46.61 -20.32
CA VAL A 187 -15.58 -46.90 -21.75
C VAL A 187 -14.90 -48.25 -21.91
N GLY A 188 -15.70 -49.29 -22.07
CA GLY A 188 -15.23 -50.60 -22.51
C GLY A 188 -14.47 -50.49 -23.84
N PRO A 189 -13.54 -51.41 -24.12
CA PRO A 189 -12.61 -51.25 -25.23
C PRO A 189 -13.33 -51.24 -26.59
N LEU A 190 -13.28 -50.10 -27.29
CA LEU A 190 -13.66 -50.01 -28.69
C LEU A 190 -12.64 -50.79 -29.55
N PRO A 191 -13.10 -51.56 -30.56
CA PRO A 191 -12.22 -52.36 -31.40
C PRO A 191 -11.33 -51.49 -32.29
N ARG A 192 -10.08 -51.91 -32.49
CA ARG A 192 -9.17 -51.32 -33.49
C ARG A 192 -9.40 -51.98 -34.86
N PRO A 193 -9.52 -51.17 -35.92
CA PRO A 193 -8.83 -51.50 -37.17
C PRO A 193 -8.09 -50.29 -37.75
N GLY A 194 -6.82 -50.49 -38.11
CA GLY A 194 -6.09 -49.73 -39.14
C GLY A 194 -6.03 -48.20 -39.01
N TRP A 195 -5.03 -47.68 -38.28
CA TRP A 195 -4.47 -46.35 -38.58
C TRP A 195 -2.94 -46.43 -38.58
N GLN A 196 -2.33 -46.05 -39.71
CA GLN A 196 -0.89 -45.81 -39.82
C GLN A 196 -0.64 -44.31 -39.65
N PRO A 197 0.44 -43.89 -38.98
CA PRO A 197 0.72 -42.47 -38.76
C PRO A 197 1.28 -41.82 -40.02
N GLU A 198 0.45 -41.08 -40.74
CA GLU A 198 0.90 -40.17 -41.79
C GLU A 198 1.27 -38.80 -41.17
N GLU A 199 2.40 -38.22 -41.58
CA GLU A 199 3.00 -37.03 -40.94
C GLU A 199 2.28 -35.72 -41.34
N ALA A 200 1.06 -35.54 -40.84
CA ALA A 200 0.26 -34.33 -41.05
C ALA A 200 0.93 -33.09 -40.41
N SER A 201 1.72 -32.36 -41.21
CA SER A 201 2.50 -31.20 -40.77
C SER A 201 1.66 -30.08 -40.13
N THR A 202 2.28 -29.32 -39.24
CA THR A 202 1.66 -28.23 -38.45
C THR A 202 1.22 -26.99 -39.27
N ALA A 203 1.25 -27.07 -40.60
CA ALA A 203 0.87 -25.98 -41.51
C ALA A 203 -0.65 -25.75 -41.62
N GLN A 204 -1.48 -26.79 -41.49
CA GLN A 204 -2.89 -26.75 -41.92
C GLN A 204 -3.88 -26.03 -40.96
N LEU A 205 -3.46 -25.59 -39.77
CA LEU A 205 -4.32 -24.90 -38.79
C LEU A 205 -4.15 -23.36 -38.76
N LYS A 206 -3.73 -22.75 -39.86
CA LYS A 206 -3.78 -21.29 -40.05
C LYS A 206 -5.01 -20.87 -40.85
N LYS A 207 -6.11 -20.56 -40.15
CA LYS A 207 -7.31 -19.99 -40.76
C LYS A 207 -7.05 -18.52 -41.15
N HIS A 208 -6.69 -18.27 -42.42
CA HIS A 208 -6.42 -16.92 -42.91
C HIS A 208 -7.70 -16.06 -42.90
N TRP A 209 -7.69 -14.99 -42.11
CA TRP A 209 -8.75 -13.96 -42.09
C TRP A 209 -8.50 -12.95 -43.21
N THR A 210 -9.57 -12.43 -43.81
CA THR A 210 -9.45 -11.36 -44.82
C THR A 210 -9.21 -10.00 -44.18
N ALA A 211 -8.66 -9.04 -44.94
CA ALA A 211 -8.45 -7.68 -44.45
C ALA A 211 -9.74 -7.02 -43.93
N ALA A 212 -10.88 -7.25 -44.60
CA ALA A 212 -12.19 -6.76 -44.17
C ALA A 212 -12.64 -7.38 -42.83
N GLN A 213 -12.37 -8.67 -42.59
CA GLN A 213 -12.68 -9.33 -41.31
C GLN A 213 -11.79 -8.81 -40.17
N HIS A 214 -10.51 -8.53 -40.45
CA HIS A 214 -9.61 -7.86 -39.50
C HIS A 214 -10.09 -6.43 -39.18
N GLU A 215 -10.52 -5.66 -40.17
CA GLU A 215 -11.03 -4.29 -39.98
C GLU A 215 -12.37 -4.28 -39.21
N GLN A 216 -13.29 -5.18 -39.52
CA GLN A 216 -14.57 -5.32 -38.83
C GLN A 216 -14.35 -5.73 -37.36
N SER A 217 -13.41 -6.64 -37.10
CA SER A 217 -12.98 -7.02 -35.74
C SER A 217 -12.38 -5.83 -34.99
N ARG A 218 -11.48 -5.06 -35.63
CA ARG A 218 -10.95 -3.80 -35.07
C ARG A 218 -12.06 -2.83 -34.67
N LYS A 219 -12.96 -2.49 -35.59
CA LYS A 219 -14.07 -1.54 -35.34
C LYS A 219 -15.02 -2.02 -34.23
N PHE A 220 -15.18 -3.34 -34.05
CA PHE A 220 -15.91 -3.91 -32.91
C PHE A 220 -15.16 -3.72 -31.59
N TRP A 221 -13.86 -4.04 -31.53
CA TRP A 221 -13.05 -3.88 -30.32
C TRP A 221 -12.82 -2.41 -29.94
N GLU A 222 -12.61 -1.52 -30.92
CA GLU A 222 -12.53 -0.07 -30.72
C GLU A 222 -13.81 0.49 -30.07
N LYS A 223 -14.99 0.12 -30.59
CA LYS A 223 -16.29 0.47 -29.96
C LYS A 223 -16.46 -0.15 -28.57
N LYS A 224 -16.00 -1.39 -28.36
CA LYS A 224 -16.06 -2.07 -27.06
C LYS A 224 -15.17 -1.39 -26.02
N HIS A 225 -13.93 -1.02 -26.36
CA HIS A 225 -13.02 -0.27 -25.50
C HIS A 225 -13.56 1.13 -25.18
N ALA A 226 -14.07 1.86 -26.19
CA ALA A 226 -14.70 3.17 -25.96
C ALA A 226 -15.92 3.09 -25.03
N ARG A 227 -16.66 1.98 -25.01
CA ARG A 227 -17.74 1.73 -24.04
C ARG A 227 -17.20 1.40 -22.64
N MET A 228 -16.15 0.59 -22.53
CA MET A 228 -15.49 0.26 -21.26
C MET A 228 -14.94 1.51 -20.58
N ALA A 229 -14.20 2.36 -21.32
CA ALA A 229 -13.64 3.61 -20.82
C ALA A 229 -14.74 4.52 -20.24
N ARG A 230 -15.82 4.79 -20.98
CA ARG A 230 -16.98 5.56 -20.49
C ARG A 230 -17.64 4.95 -19.25
N GLN A 231 -17.60 3.63 -19.08
CA GLN A 231 -18.09 2.95 -17.88
C GLN A 231 -17.13 3.08 -16.68
N GLN A 232 -15.81 3.11 -16.93
CA GLN A 232 -14.77 3.43 -15.94
C GLN A 232 -14.86 4.91 -15.51
N ASP A 233 -14.92 5.85 -16.45
CA ASP A 233 -15.09 7.29 -16.21
C ASP A 233 -16.34 7.56 -15.34
N ALA A 234 -17.47 6.97 -15.71
CA ALA A 234 -18.72 7.11 -14.96
C ALA A 234 -18.67 6.42 -13.58
N ALA A 235 -17.84 5.40 -13.39
CA ALA A 235 -17.62 4.78 -12.09
C ALA A 235 -16.68 5.63 -11.21
N ARG A 236 -15.61 6.20 -11.78
CA ARG A 236 -14.69 7.15 -11.13
C ARG A 236 -15.45 8.38 -10.65
N ALA A 237 -16.22 9.01 -11.53
CA ALA A 237 -17.03 10.18 -11.19
C ALA A 237 -18.17 9.90 -10.20
N ARG A 238 -18.64 8.65 -10.04
CA ARG A 238 -19.54 8.27 -8.94
C ARG A 238 -18.78 8.13 -7.61
N HIS A 239 -17.63 7.44 -7.63
CA HIS A 239 -16.82 7.25 -6.43
C HIS A 239 -16.23 8.56 -5.90
N GLU A 240 -15.80 9.48 -6.77
CA GLU A 240 -15.33 10.82 -6.38
C GLU A 240 -16.45 11.63 -5.68
N ARG A 241 -17.70 11.50 -6.12
CA ARG A 241 -18.87 12.12 -5.46
C ARG A 241 -19.19 11.47 -4.12
N GLU A 242 -19.18 10.14 -4.06
CA GLU A 242 -19.37 9.36 -2.83
C GLU A 242 -18.33 9.71 -1.77
N VAL A 243 -17.04 9.78 -2.15
CA VAL A 243 -15.96 10.22 -1.26
C VAL A 243 -16.12 11.69 -0.86
N ALA A 244 -16.50 12.58 -1.78
CA ALA A 244 -16.77 13.98 -1.45
C ALA A 244 -17.97 14.14 -0.48
N GLU A 245 -19.00 13.30 -0.60
CA GLU A 245 -20.16 13.29 0.30
C GLU A 245 -19.84 12.69 1.68
N ILE A 246 -18.96 11.70 1.75
CA ILE A 246 -18.45 11.17 3.02
C ILE A 246 -17.56 12.22 3.71
N LEU A 247 -16.71 12.92 2.97
CA LEU A 247 -15.83 13.95 3.50
C LEU A 247 -16.56 15.25 3.89
N SER A 248 -17.63 15.64 3.18
CA SER A 248 -18.44 16.82 3.54
C SER A 248 -19.25 16.63 4.82
N ARG A 249 -19.43 15.37 5.27
CA ARG A 249 -20.04 15.01 6.54
C ARG A 249 -19.05 15.00 7.71
N GLN A 250 -17.73 15.09 7.47
CA GLN A 250 -16.74 15.16 8.56
C GLN A 250 -16.77 16.52 9.26
N ARG A 251 -16.59 16.50 10.58
CA ARG A 251 -16.48 17.69 11.43
C ARG A 251 -15.02 18.15 11.45
N ILE A 252 -14.79 19.45 11.29
CA ILE A 252 -13.47 20.02 10.99
C ILE A 252 -13.13 21.21 11.90
N HIS A 253 -14.14 21.98 12.31
CA HIS A 253 -13.97 23.17 13.10
C HIS A 253 -14.32 22.89 14.57
N LEU A 254 -13.66 23.59 15.50
CA LEU A 254 -13.97 23.50 16.93
C LEU A 254 -15.37 24.07 17.26
N THR A 255 -15.98 24.81 16.34
CA THR A 255 -17.39 25.23 16.38
C THR A 255 -18.36 24.07 16.15
N ASP A 256 -17.90 22.96 15.58
CA ASP A 256 -18.75 21.81 15.23
C ASP A 256 -19.01 20.90 16.45
N LEU A 257 -18.37 21.18 17.60
CA LEU A 257 -18.39 20.39 18.83
C LEU A 257 -19.78 20.32 19.49
N ILE A 258 -20.10 19.16 20.05
CA ILE A 258 -21.35 18.88 20.78
C ILE A 258 -21.04 18.17 22.12
N PRO A 259 -21.91 18.26 23.16
CA PRO A 259 -21.63 17.70 24.49
C PRO A 259 -21.22 16.23 24.47
N GLU A 260 -21.82 15.44 23.58
CA GLU A 260 -21.58 14.01 23.43
C GLU A 260 -20.15 13.66 22.94
N ASP A 261 -19.38 14.64 22.44
CA ASP A 261 -17.95 14.46 22.17
C ASP A 261 -17.13 14.39 23.47
N GLU A 262 -17.47 15.27 24.43
CA GLU A 262 -16.81 15.33 25.73
C GLU A 262 -17.24 14.15 26.60
N GLU A 263 -18.52 13.79 26.62
CA GLU A 263 -19.00 12.58 27.30
C GLU A 263 -18.31 11.31 26.78
N TYR A 264 -18.20 11.18 25.46
CA TYR A 264 -17.44 10.10 24.83
C TYR A 264 -15.96 10.14 25.21
N PHE A 265 -15.32 11.32 25.21
CA PHE A 265 -13.90 11.44 25.53
C PHE A 265 -13.61 11.09 26.99
N GLN A 266 -14.44 11.55 27.93
CA GLN A 266 -14.31 11.18 29.33
C GLN A 266 -14.61 9.69 29.57
N ALA A 267 -15.52 9.07 28.79
CA ALA A 267 -15.71 7.63 28.80
C ALA A 267 -14.50 6.88 28.23
N TYR A 268 -13.88 7.37 27.16
CA TYR A 268 -12.63 6.85 26.60
C TYR A 268 -11.48 6.96 27.60
N LEU A 269 -11.28 8.11 28.27
CA LEU A 269 -10.21 8.30 29.25
C LEU A 269 -10.29 7.32 30.43
N ARG A 270 -11.51 6.89 30.80
CA ARG A 270 -11.79 5.87 31.83
C ARG A 270 -11.62 4.41 31.36
N SER A 271 -11.64 4.14 30.05
CA SER A 271 -11.70 2.77 29.48
C SER A 271 -10.58 2.43 28.49
N ARG A 272 -9.74 3.40 28.14
CA ARG A 272 -8.60 3.28 27.21
C ARG A 272 -7.59 2.20 27.65
N PRO A 273 -6.91 1.52 26.70
CA PRO A 273 -5.89 0.54 27.03
C PRO A 273 -4.72 1.15 27.82
N THR A 274 -4.25 0.41 28.81
CA THR A 274 -3.04 0.72 29.60
C THR A 274 -1.84 -0.15 29.23
N THR A 275 -2.01 -1.05 28.26
CA THR A 275 -0.97 -1.95 27.73
C THR A 275 0.25 -1.14 27.25
N PRO A 276 1.49 -1.50 27.62
CA PRO A 276 2.67 -0.79 27.15
C PRO A 276 2.81 -0.82 25.62
N ILE A 277 2.85 0.35 24.98
CA ILE A 277 3.12 0.52 23.54
C ILE A 277 4.46 1.21 23.30
N ASN A 278 5.06 0.95 22.15
CA ASN A 278 6.20 1.73 21.65
C ASN A 278 5.68 2.92 20.84
N VAL A 279 6.12 4.13 21.21
CA VAL A 279 5.86 5.37 20.48
C VAL A 279 7.16 6.07 20.11
N TYR A 280 7.12 6.89 19.06
CA TYR A 280 8.29 7.53 18.47
C TYR A 280 8.14 9.04 18.45
N ARG A 281 9.25 9.78 18.64
CA ARG A 281 9.27 11.24 18.49
C ARG A 281 10.56 11.69 17.85
N GLY A 282 10.45 12.51 16.82
CA GLY A 282 11.58 13.17 16.16
C GLY A 282 11.80 14.58 16.69
N ASP A 283 13.05 15.01 16.76
CA ASP A 283 13.42 16.42 16.90
C ASP A 283 14.74 16.69 16.17
N GLY A 284 14.78 17.73 15.33
CA GLY A 284 15.98 18.16 14.60
C GLY A 284 16.49 19.54 15.01
N ARG A 285 15.84 20.20 15.96
CA ARG A 285 16.15 21.57 16.36
C ARG A 285 17.48 21.61 17.12
N GLY A 286 18.51 22.17 16.48
CA GLY A 286 19.86 22.26 17.04
C GLY A 286 20.67 20.96 16.99
N ILE A 287 20.21 19.93 16.26
CA ILE A 287 20.90 18.64 16.17
C ILE A 287 22.02 18.69 15.12
N THR A 288 23.15 18.08 15.45
CA THR A 288 24.36 17.92 14.62
C THR A 288 24.74 16.44 14.50
N ALA A 289 25.78 16.12 13.72
CA ALA A 289 26.27 14.73 13.58
C ALA A 289 26.86 14.18 14.91
N GLU A 290 27.28 15.06 15.81
CA GLU A 290 27.93 14.74 17.07
C GLU A 290 26.92 14.63 18.23
N SER A 291 25.68 15.12 18.07
CA SER A 291 24.73 15.29 19.19
C SER A 291 24.44 14.00 19.97
N LEU A 292 24.42 12.82 19.33
CA LEU A 292 24.22 11.54 20.01
C LEU A 292 25.45 11.07 20.81
N ASN A 293 26.65 11.43 20.35
CA ASN A 293 27.91 11.14 21.02
C ASN A 293 28.08 12.06 22.24
N ASN A 294 27.76 13.35 22.06
CA ASN A 294 27.82 14.38 23.09
C ASN A 294 26.65 14.28 24.12
N LEU A 295 25.68 13.38 23.91
CA LEU A 295 24.57 13.17 24.81
C LEU A 295 25.04 12.47 26.10
N VAL A 296 25.24 13.24 27.18
CA VAL A 296 25.74 12.73 28.47
C VAL A 296 24.71 11.85 29.19
N GLY A 297 23.42 12.16 29.03
CA GLY A 297 22.28 11.41 29.56
C GLY A 297 21.00 11.79 28.81
N VAL A 298 19.91 11.04 28.99
CA VAL A 298 18.61 11.45 28.43
C VAL A 298 17.76 12.09 29.51
N THR A 299 17.39 13.35 29.31
CA THR A 299 16.35 14.00 30.12
C THR A 299 14.97 13.51 29.70
N GLY A 300 14.01 13.56 30.63
CA GLY A 300 12.60 13.33 30.29
C GLY A 300 12.05 14.43 29.38
N ILE A 301 11.06 14.08 28.56
CA ILE A 301 10.34 15.06 27.73
C ILE A 301 9.19 15.63 28.55
N THR A 302 9.25 16.93 28.84
CA THR A 302 8.20 17.66 29.57
C THR A 302 7.22 18.29 28.58
N PRO A 303 5.89 18.23 28.82
CA PRO A 303 4.93 18.98 28.02
C PRO A 303 5.12 20.48 28.16
N VAL A 304 4.58 21.26 27.21
CA VAL A 304 4.59 22.72 27.26
C VAL A 304 3.14 23.22 27.37
N GLY A 305 2.90 24.17 28.27
CA GLY A 305 1.58 24.75 28.54
C GLY A 305 0.81 24.07 29.66
N ALA A 306 -0.42 24.55 29.90
CA ALA A 306 -1.35 23.95 30.85
C ALA A 306 -2.04 22.73 30.23
N LEU A 307 -2.27 21.69 31.03
CA LEU A 307 -2.87 20.43 30.60
C LEU A 307 -4.38 20.59 30.34
N ASP A 308 -4.78 20.54 29.07
CA ASP A 308 -6.19 20.45 28.67
C ASP A 308 -6.53 19.00 28.27
N LEU A 309 -7.38 18.36 29.07
CA LEU A 309 -7.92 17.01 28.83
C LEU A 309 -9.44 17.03 28.59
N THR A 310 -9.87 17.99 27.77
CA THR A 310 -11.15 17.95 27.06
C THR A 310 -10.97 17.38 25.63
N PHE A 311 -12.05 16.92 25.01
CA PHE A 311 -12.06 16.58 23.58
C PHE A 311 -11.67 17.80 22.74
N LYS A 312 -12.11 19.00 23.14
CA LYS A 312 -11.70 20.27 22.51
C LYS A 312 -10.19 20.44 22.53
N GLY A 313 -9.54 20.29 23.69
CA GLY A 313 -8.09 20.42 23.85
C GLY A 313 -7.32 19.47 22.92
N ILE A 314 -7.74 18.20 22.84
CA ILE A 314 -7.15 17.20 21.95
C ILE A 314 -7.39 17.53 20.46
N ALA A 315 -8.60 17.93 20.08
CA ALA A 315 -8.91 18.35 18.72
C ALA A 315 -8.11 19.60 18.31
N GLU A 316 -8.00 20.59 19.19
CA GLU A 316 -7.30 21.85 18.96
C GLU A 316 -5.78 21.66 18.89
N HIS A 317 -5.21 20.83 19.76
CA HIS A 317 -3.78 20.46 19.74
C HIS A 317 -3.41 19.82 18.39
N THR A 318 -4.19 18.83 17.94
CA THR A 318 -3.95 18.08 16.69
C THR A 318 -4.24 18.88 15.40
N HIS A 319 -5.14 19.87 15.47
CA HIS A 319 -5.49 20.70 14.32
C HIS A 319 -4.66 21.97 14.19
N SER A 320 -4.30 22.63 15.29
CA SER A 320 -3.62 23.93 15.25
C SER A 320 -2.09 23.82 15.11
N ASN A 321 -1.45 22.94 15.89
CA ASN A 321 0.00 22.93 16.15
C ASN A 321 0.57 24.27 16.69
N THR A 322 -0.26 25.22 17.13
CA THR A 322 0.19 26.58 17.53
C THR A 322 0.04 26.90 19.01
N MET A 323 -0.85 26.22 19.75
CA MET A 323 -1.05 26.45 21.18
C MET A 323 -0.48 25.30 22.03
N PRO A 324 0.30 25.59 23.10
CA PRO A 324 0.82 24.54 23.99
C PRO A 324 -0.28 23.96 24.90
N GLY A 325 -0.82 22.80 24.53
CA GLY A 325 -1.93 22.12 25.24
C GLY A 325 -1.53 21.28 26.47
N GLY A 326 -0.31 21.42 26.98
CA GLY A 326 0.16 20.67 28.16
C GLY A 326 0.32 19.15 27.94
N VAL A 327 0.38 18.70 26.69
CA VAL A 327 0.54 17.30 26.28
C VAL A 327 1.70 17.11 25.30
N ILE A 328 2.12 15.86 25.05
CA ILE A 328 3.23 15.53 24.15
C ILE A 328 2.74 14.67 22.97
N SER A 329 2.85 15.20 21.76
CA SER A 329 2.65 14.42 20.52
C SER A 329 3.78 13.41 20.28
N THR A 330 3.39 12.19 19.93
CA THR A 330 4.26 11.10 19.44
C THR A 330 3.59 10.37 18.26
N ALA A 331 4.36 9.64 17.47
CA ALA A 331 3.88 8.84 16.34
C ALA A 331 3.88 7.35 16.67
N GLY A 332 2.91 6.61 16.14
CA GLY A 332 2.81 5.14 16.29
C GLY A 332 3.78 4.36 15.41
N ASN A 333 4.36 4.99 14.39
CA ASN A 333 5.42 4.41 13.55
C ASN A 333 6.69 5.28 13.58
N LYS A 334 7.84 4.65 13.30
CA LYS A 334 9.14 5.31 13.38
C LYS A 334 9.39 6.26 12.21
N ASP A 335 8.93 5.92 11.02
CA ASP A 335 9.24 6.67 9.79
C ASP A 335 8.63 8.08 9.81
N CYS A 336 7.39 8.24 10.32
CA CYS A 336 6.85 9.58 10.61
C CYS A 336 7.73 10.37 11.58
N ALA A 337 8.27 9.73 12.63
CA ALA A 337 9.19 10.40 13.55
C ALA A 337 10.55 10.72 12.91
N ILE A 338 11.07 9.88 12.00
CA ILE A 338 12.28 10.16 11.20
C ILE A 338 12.04 11.39 10.32
N HIS A 339 10.91 11.45 9.59
CA HIS A 339 10.54 12.62 8.80
C HIS A 339 10.48 13.87 9.66
N PHE A 340 9.74 13.89 10.77
CA PHE A 340 9.66 15.09 11.62
C PHE A 340 11.02 15.49 12.23
N ALA A 341 11.97 14.55 12.38
CA ALA A 341 13.33 14.84 12.79
C ALA A 341 14.18 15.52 11.68
N VAL A 342 13.98 15.18 10.39
CA VAL A 342 14.87 15.62 9.29
C VAL A 342 14.18 16.37 8.13
N ASP A 343 12.88 16.66 8.20
CA ASP A 343 12.16 17.44 7.17
C ASP A 343 12.77 18.84 7.02
N LYS A 344 12.96 19.54 8.14
CA LYS A 344 13.44 20.95 8.17
C LYS A 344 14.90 21.08 8.64
N HIS A 345 15.58 19.96 8.87
CA HIS A 345 16.87 19.90 9.55
C HIS A 345 17.80 18.90 8.87
N LYS A 346 19.11 19.18 8.82
CA LYS A 346 20.08 18.23 8.24
C LYS A 346 20.21 16.96 9.10
N TYR A 347 20.12 17.10 10.41
CA TYR A 347 20.20 16.01 11.37
C TYR A 347 19.01 16.04 12.31
N GLY A 348 18.68 14.89 12.89
CA GLY A 348 17.67 14.81 13.93
C GLY A 348 17.79 13.54 14.78
N LEU A 349 17.35 13.65 16.03
CA LEU A 349 17.25 12.54 16.97
C LEU A 349 15.83 11.96 16.94
N VAL A 350 15.74 10.64 16.86
CA VAL A 350 14.48 9.90 17.01
C VAL A 350 14.53 9.12 18.31
N TYR A 351 13.64 9.47 19.21
CA TYR A 351 13.42 8.79 20.48
C TYR A 351 12.43 7.66 20.25
N THR A 352 12.77 6.45 20.72
CA THR A 352 11.81 5.36 20.92
C THR A 352 11.49 5.29 22.40
N MET A 353 10.21 5.31 22.76
CA MET A 353 9.72 5.32 24.14
C MET A 353 8.68 4.24 24.36
N GLN A 354 8.64 3.66 25.56
CA GLN A 354 7.58 2.77 25.99
C GLN A 354 6.65 3.49 26.99
N VAL A 355 5.35 3.50 26.68
CA VAL A 355 4.33 4.26 27.42
C VAL A 355 3.06 3.45 27.67
N THR A 356 2.41 3.72 28.80
CA THR A 356 1.15 3.08 29.24
C THR A 356 -0.01 4.09 29.41
N ASN A 357 0.31 5.38 29.57
CA ASN A 357 -0.65 6.48 29.67
C ASN A 357 -0.64 7.28 28.36
N TYR A 358 -1.53 6.95 27.43
CA TYR A 358 -1.61 7.58 26.11
C TYR A 358 -3.06 7.79 25.65
N ILE A 359 -3.24 8.60 24.61
CA ILE A 359 -4.50 8.84 23.91
C ILE A 359 -4.27 8.54 22.43
N ASP A 360 -5.07 7.65 21.85
CA ASP A 360 -5.06 7.28 20.43
C ASP A 360 -5.93 8.26 19.64
N VAL A 361 -5.29 9.22 18.95
CA VAL A 361 -5.99 10.31 18.23
C VAL A 361 -6.88 9.76 17.11
N ASN A 362 -6.40 8.73 16.41
CA ASN A 362 -7.12 8.09 15.30
C ASN A 362 -8.41 7.38 15.75
N THR A 363 -8.46 6.94 17.00
CA THR A 363 -9.63 6.34 17.66
C THR A 363 -10.59 7.41 18.13
N VAL A 364 -10.10 8.39 18.89
CA VAL A 364 -10.92 9.44 19.53
C VAL A 364 -11.63 10.30 18.49
N LEU A 365 -10.92 10.82 17.49
CA LEU A 365 -11.52 11.70 16.48
C LEU A 365 -12.49 10.95 15.56
N ARG A 366 -12.15 9.73 15.13
CA ARG A 366 -12.99 8.92 14.23
C ARG A 366 -14.32 8.53 14.84
N ALA A 367 -14.34 8.16 16.12
CA ALA A 367 -15.57 7.80 16.83
C ALA A 367 -16.57 8.98 16.92
N ARG A 368 -16.08 10.22 16.80
CA ARG A 368 -16.89 11.46 16.79
C ARG A 368 -17.01 12.11 15.41
N ASN A 369 -16.61 11.38 14.36
CA ASN A 369 -16.57 11.81 12.96
C ASN A 369 -15.82 13.14 12.74
N PHE A 370 -14.81 13.41 13.56
CA PHE A 370 -13.87 14.50 13.34
C PHE A 370 -12.79 14.10 12.34
N LYS A 371 -12.40 15.07 11.51
CA LYS A 371 -11.29 14.94 10.57
C LYS A 371 -9.99 14.64 11.31
N ILE A 372 -9.18 13.76 10.72
CA ILE A 372 -7.83 13.44 11.22
C ILE A 372 -6.83 14.10 10.27
N ARG A 373 -6.00 15.02 10.78
CA ARG A 373 -5.08 15.81 9.95
C ARG A 373 -3.98 14.96 9.30
N PHE A 374 -3.43 13.98 10.04
CA PHE A 374 -2.34 13.11 9.61
C PHE A 374 -2.58 11.66 10.05
N GLU A 375 -3.58 10.98 9.49
CA GLU A 375 -3.96 9.60 9.90
C GLU A 375 -2.78 8.61 9.88
N ALA A 376 -1.86 8.78 8.92
CA ALA A 376 -0.64 7.97 8.79
C ALA A 376 0.41 8.20 9.89
N GLN A 377 0.35 9.29 10.66
CA GLN A 377 1.19 9.50 11.85
C GLN A 377 0.84 8.50 12.96
N GLN A 378 -0.40 8.02 13.00
CA GLN A 378 -0.96 7.23 14.10
C GLN A 378 -0.64 7.91 15.44
N GLU A 379 -1.15 9.14 15.60
CA GLU A 379 -0.71 10.01 16.69
C GLU A 379 -1.14 9.49 18.07
N TYR A 380 -0.15 9.37 18.94
CA TYR A 380 -0.32 9.07 20.36
C TYR A 380 0.03 10.30 21.18
N ILE A 381 -0.96 10.83 21.89
CA ILE A 381 -0.77 11.98 22.78
C ILE A 381 -0.51 11.46 24.19
N ILE A 382 0.59 11.90 24.79
CA ILE A 382 0.97 11.56 26.17
C ILE A 382 0.57 12.74 27.09
N PRO A 383 -0.36 12.56 28.03
CA PRO A 383 -0.94 13.64 28.83
C PRO A 383 -0.14 13.94 30.11
N CYS A 384 1.16 13.67 30.10
CA CYS A 384 2.08 13.85 31.23
C CYS A 384 3.52 13.94 30.74
N GLN A 385 4.47 14.21 31.65
CA GLN A 385 5.89 14.08 31.36
C GLN A 385 6.24 12.63 30.97
N ILE A 386 7.06 12.47 29.93
CA ILE A 386 7.73 11.21 29.60
C ILE A 386 9.05 11.19 30.37
N THR A 387 9.26 10.22 31.26
CA THR A 387 10.49 10.17 32.08
C THR A 387 11.66 9.57 31.30
N ALA A 388 12.90 9.76 31.79
CA ALA A 388 14.07 9.10 31.23
C ALA A 388 13.95 7.55 31.24
N ALA A 389 13.20 6.99 32.18
CA ALA A 389 12.94 5.54 32.26
C ALA A 389 11.95 5.03 31.20
N ASN A 390 11.15 5.92 30.58
CA ASN A 390 10.28 5.56 29.46
C ASN A 390 11.04 5.50 28.13
N ILE A 391 12.19 6.17 28.01
CA ILE A 391 12.98 6.19 26.78
C ILE A 391 13.80 4.90 26.71
N VAL A 392 13.67 4.13 25.63
CA VAL A 392 14.36 2.84 25.43
C VAL A 392 15.48 2.91 24.40
N ARG A 393 15.45 3.90 23.49
CA ARG A 393 16.50 4.15 22.51
C ARG A 393 16.47 5.59 22.00
N VAL A 394 17.65 6.13 21.69
CA VAL A 394 17.83 7.34 20.88
C VAL A 394 18.62 6.97 19.63
N GLU A 395 18.14 7.36 18.45
CA GLU A 395 18.77 7.10 17.15
C GLU A 395 19.01 8.41 16.40
N LEU A 396 20.21 8.58 15.84
CA LEU A 396 20.59 9.76 15.06
C LEU A 396 20.37 9.50 13.57
N TYR A 397 19.72 10.43 12.90
CA TYR A 397 19.48 10.42 11.45
C TYR A 397 20.07 11.65 10.77
N GLU A 398 20.58 11.46 9.56
CA GLU A 398 20.90 12.52 8.59
C GLU A 398 19.82 12.54 7.50
N LYS A 399 19.41 13.72 7.05
CA LYS A 399 18.50 13.89 5.91
C LYS A 399 19.12 13.25 4.67
N ASP A 400 18.40 12.35 4.04
CA ASP A 400 18.86 11.63 2.84
C ASP A 400 18.07 12.13 1.62
N PRO A 401 18.66 12.99 0.76
CA PRO A 401 17.97 13.56 -0.40
C PRO A 401 17.59 12.53 -1.47
N SER A 402 18.13 11.30 -1.41
CA SER A 402 17.74 10.21 -2.31
C SER A 402 16.45 9.52 -1.90
N ARG A 403 15.96 9.76 -0.67
CA ARG A 403 14.71 9.21 -0.15
C ARG A 403 13.58 10.23 -0.31
N SER A 404 12.49 9.80 -0.92
CA SER A 404 11.28 10.62 -1.07
C SER A 404 10.75 11.10 0.29
N THR A 405 10.41 12.39 0.35
CA THR A 405 9.67 13.03 1.45
C THR A 405 8.29 12.39 1.67
N ASP A 406 7.71 11.88 0.59
CA ASP A 406 6.30 11.52 0.43
C ASP A 406 5.97 10.15 1.03
N LEU A 407 7.02 9.40 1.42
CA LEU A 407 6.96 8.14 2.16
C LEU A 407 7.20 8.28 3.67
N TRP A 408 7.51 9.49 4.17
CA TRP A 408 8.10 9.76 5.51
C TRP A 408 9.52 9.20 5.71
N THR A 409 10.10 8.45 4.77
CA THR A 409 11.40 7.76 4.92
C THR A 409 12.63 8.68 4.77
N GLY A 410 12.53 9.98 5.06
CA GLY A 410 13.50 11.01 4.65
C GLY A 410 14.89 10.99 5.31
N GLY A 411 15.21 10.00 6.15
CA GLY A 411 16.44 9.94 6.92
C GLY A 411 17.23 8.64 6.77
N ARG A 412 18.56 8.77 6.70
CA ARG A 412 19.55 7.70 6.84
C ARG A 412 20.03 7.67 8.29
N ARG A 413 19.97 6.50 8.95
CA ARG A 413 20.51 6.36 10.32
C ARG A 413 22.04 6.48 10.29
N LEU A 414 22.60 7.21 11.25
CA LEU A 414 24.05 7.36 11.45
C LEU A 414 24.56 6.53 12.65
N ALA A 415 23.77 6.49 13.72
CA ALA A 415 24.15 5.84 14.97
C ALA A 415 22.91 5.62 15.87
N SER A 416 23.06 4.80 16.90
CA SER A 416 22.04 4.53 17.91
C SER A 416 22.66 4.33 19.30
N ARG A 417 21.90 4.66 20.35
CA ARG A 417 22.20 4.33 21.75
C ARG A 417 20.93 3.78 22.40
N SER A 418 21.00 2.55 22.89
CA SER A 418 19.94 2.01 23.76
C SER A 418 19.98 2.71 25.12
N VAL A 419 18.86 2.70 25.84
CA VAL A 419 18.74 3.28 27.19
C VAL A 419 18.30 2.17 28.14
N THR A 420 18.89 2.13 29.33
CA THR A 420 18.59 1.10 30.34
C THR A 420 18.59 1.77 31.72
N GLY A 421 17.44 1.77 32.40
CA GLY A 421 17.28 2.51 33.66
C GLY A 421 17.51 4.02 33.54
N GLY A 422 17.25 4.61 32.35
CA GLY A 422 17.60 6.00 32.03
C GLY A 422 19.07 6.24 31.63
N VAL A 423 19.95 5.26 31.77
CA VAL A 423 21.37 5.37 31.42
C VAL A 423 21.60 4.98 29.95
N LEU A 424 22.26 5.88 29.21
CA LEU A 424 22.64 5.65 27.80
C LEU A 424 23.76 4.62 27.69
N GLN A 425 23.50 3.57 26.92
CA GLN A 425 24.49 2.58 26.54
C GLN A 425 25.50 3.15 25.52
N PRO A 426 26.61 2.43 25.23
CA PRO A 426 27.57 2.83 24.21
C PRO A 426 26.95 3.04 22.82
N VAL A 427 27.63 3.84 21.99
CA VAL A 427 27.19 4.15 20.62
C VAL A 427 27.37 2.93 19.72
N VAL A 428 26.30 2.56 19.02
CA VAL A 428 26.30 1.54 17.96
C VAL A 428 26.13 2.27 16.61
N PRO A 429 27.05 2.11 15.65
CA PRO A 429 26.92 2.68 14.30
C PRO A 429 25.61 2.31 13.58
N GLY A 430 25.19 3.18 12.65
CA GLY A 430 23.87 3.20 12.01
C GLY A 430 23.62 2.14 10.95
#